data_AF-A0A183TTG0-F1
#
_entry.id   AF-A0A183TTG0-F1
#
_cell.length_a   1.000
_cell.length_b   1.000
_cell.length_c   1.000
_cell.angle_alpha   90.00
_cell.angle_beta   90.00
_cell.angle_gamma   90.00
#
_symmetry.space_group_name_H-M   'P 1'
#
loop_
_entity.id
_entity.type
_entity.pdbx_description
1 polymer ?
#
loop_
_entity_poly.entity_id
_entity_poly.type
_entity_poly.pdbx_seq_one_letter_code
_entity_poly.pdbx_strand_id
1 'polypeptide(L)'
;MEATLHWGHLAPTCPDTLFSYPLADRDLLVLRTQSEKVVSGNQTTREREQGVSLPSPDYPDVYVVGNQVSAAWRRASLSAWSLRATAAAAAGSTEPKGALMISVPRFDRTYTLVLLELQTFRCLPVRFDLTDLDQEMRVEKEEEEGDQVQEDGGTSMDCIDSSVVE
;
A
#
# COMPACT_ATOMS: atom_id res chain seq x y z
N MET A 1 -0.11 9.43 6.97
CA MET A 1 0.37 8.08 7.28
C MET A 1 0.51 7.87 8.80
N GLU A 2 1.37 8.61 9.51
CA GLU A 2 1.62 8.39 10.95
C GLU A 2 0.36 8.48 11.83
N ALA A 3 -0.55 9.42 11.52
CA ALA A 3 -1.81 9.58 12.24
C ALA A 3 -2.68 8.30 12.27
N THR A 4 -2.68 7.49 11.20
CA THR A 4 -3.45 6.22 11.16
C THR A 4 -2.95 5.21 12.19
N LEU A 5 -1.64 5.23 12.48
CA LEU A 5 -1.04 4.41 13.52
C LEU A 5 -1.34 4.97 14.92
N HIS A 6 -1.39 6.30 15.10
CA HIS A 6 -1.82 6.93 16.35
C HIS A 6 -3.28 6.64 16.70
N TRP A 7 -4.17 6.69 15.70
CA TRP A 7 -5.58 6.39 15.87
C TRP A 7 -5.86 4.90 16.00
N GLY A 8 -4.91 4.05 15.60
CA GLY A 8 -5.12 2.61 15.52
C GLY A 8 -6.20 2.27 14.48
N HIS A 9 -6.25 2.98 13.36
CA HIS A 9 -7.27 2.79 12.33
C HIS A 9 -6.69 2.99 10.93
N LEU A 10 -6.75 1.95 10.09
CA LEU A 10 -6.17 1.92 8.75
C LEU A 10 -6.86 2.89 7.78
N ALA A 11 -8.19 2.96 7.80
CA ALA A 11 -8.96 3.89 6.97
C ALA A 11 -10.05 4.62 7.80
N PRO A 12 -9.70 5.66 8.56
CA PRO A 12 -10.60 6.32 9.51
C PRO A 12 -11.76 7.09 8.86
N THR A 13 -11.67 7.35 7.55
CA THR A 13 -12.74 8.01 6.78
C THR A 13 -13.69 7.02 6.11
N CYS A 14 -13.55 5.73 6.42
CA CYS A 14 -14.47 4.69 6.03
C CYS A 14 -15.67 4.66 6.99
N PRO A 15 -16.92 4.55 6.52
CA PRO A 15 -17.36 4.32 5.13
C PRO A 15 -17.59 5.59 4.30
N ASP A 16 -17.46 6.78 4.88
CA ASP A 16 -17.91 8.05 4.30
C ASP A 16 -17.23 8.42 2.98
N THR A 17 -15.89 8.31 2.91
CA THR A 17 -15.11 8.68 1.72
C THR A 17 -14.47 7.48 1.03
N LEU A 18 -14.39 6.34 1.73
CA LEU A 18 -13.88 5.08 1.22
C LEU A 18 -14.94 4.02 1.48
N PHE A 19 -15.60 3.56 0.40
CA PHE A 19 -16.57 2.48 0.50
C PHE A 19 -15.95 1.24 1.14
N SER A 20 -16.66 0.67 2.10
CA SER A 20 -16.33 -0.63 2.68
C SER A 20 -17.52 -1.55 2.66
N TYR A 21 -17.21 -2.82 2.90
CA TYR A 21 -18.20 -3.82 3.18
C TYR A 21 -18.83 -3.57 4.56
N PRO A 22 -20.17 -3.60 4.68
CA PRO A 22 -20.86 -3.37 5.96
C PRO A 22 -20.68 -4.57 6.89
N LEU A 23 -19.63 -4.53 7.71
CA LEU A 23 -19.37 -5.53 8.74
C LEU A 23 -20.25 -5.24 9.97
N ALA A 24 -21.08 -6.21 10.36
CA ALA A 24 -22.05 -6.04 11.44
C ALA A 24 -21.46 -6.19 12.85
N ASP A 25 -20.47 -7.07 13.01
CA ASP A 25 -19.93 -7.46 14.32
C ASP A 25 -18.61 -6.75 14.66
N ARG A 26 -17.72 -6.64 13.66
CA ARG A 26 -16.34 -6.25 13.89
C ARG A 26 -15.78 -5.44 12.74
N ASP A 27 -15.21 -4.28 13.05
CA ASP A 27 -14.38 -3.54 12.10
C ASP A 27 -12.98 -4.19 11.98
N LEU A 28 -12.60 -4.54 10.74
CA LEU A 28 -11.29 -5.12 10.40
C LEU A 28 -10.20 -4.05 10.17
N LEU A 29 -10.59 -2.79 10.03
CA LEU A 29 -9.67 -1.68 9.77
C LEU A 29 -9.11 -1.07 11.06
N VAL A 30 -9.63 -1.47 12.21
CA VAL A 30 -9.12 -1.07 13.53
C VAL A 30 -7.94 -1.96 13.94
N LEU A 31 -6.79 -1.33 14.20
CA LEU A 31 -5.59 -1.93 14.79
C LEU A 31 -5.81 -2.10 16.30
N ARG A 32 -5.93 -3.33 16.76
CA ARG A 32 -6.48 -3.64 18.08
C ARG A 32 -5.42 -3.89 19.14
N THR A 33 -5.40 -3.13 20.22
CA THR A 33 -4.77 -3.57 21.47
C THR A 33 -5.59 -4.70 22.08
N GLN A 34 -4.98 -5.86 22.34
CA GLN A 34 -5.63 -6.84 23.22
C GLN A 34 -5.77 -6.17 24.59
N SER A 35 -6.99 -5.84 24.99
CA SER A 35 -7.30 -5.72 26.40
C SER A 35 -7.37 -7.15 26.93
N GLU A 36 -6.56 -7.46 27.94
CA GLU A 36 -6.65 -8.72 28.66
C GLU A 36 -8.08 -8.86 29.22
N LYS A 37 -8.94 -9.64 28.56
CA LYS A 37 -9.90 -10.49 29.27
C LYS A 37 -9.19 -11.81 29.54
N VAL A 38 -8.24 -11.80 30.48
CA VAL A 38 -7.98 -12.99 31.27
C VAL A 38 -9.12 -13.08 32.28
N VAL A 39 -10.27 -13.59 31.86
CA VAL A 39 -11.25 -14.15 32.81
C VAL A 39 -10.69 -15.52 33.22
N SER A 40 -9.66 -15.50 34.07
CA SER A 40 -9.37 -16.65 34.92
C SER A 40 -10.36 -16.54 36.07
N GLY A 41 -11.39 -17.38 36.05
CA GLY A 41 -12.39 -17.42 37.11
C GLY A 41 -11.71 -17.66 38.45
N ASN A 42 -12.01 -16.79 39.42
CA ASN A 42 -11.74 -16.86 40.87
C ASN A 42 -10.72 -15.88 41.50
N GLN A 43 -10.83 -14.56 41.33
CA GLN A 43 -10.20 -13.67 42.32
C GLN A 43 -10.91 -12.33 42.56
N THR A 44 -11.37 -12.20 43.80
CA THR A 44 -11.93 -11.01 44.44
C THR A 44 -10.79 -10.18 45.04
N THR A 45 -10.17 -9.28 44.30
CA THR A 45 -9.34 -8.24 44.93
C THR A 45 -9.42 -6.96 44.12
N ARG A 46 -9.82 -5.87 44.78
CA ARG A 46 -9.66 -4.49 44.32
C ARG A 46 -8.20 -4.25 43.99
N GLU A 47 -7.84 -4.24 42.72
CA GLU A 47 -6.56 -3.68 42.28
C GLU A 47 -6.82 -2.42 41.47
N ARG A 48 -6.24 -1.35 42.00
CA ARG A 48 -6.21 -0.02 41.41
C ARG A 48 -5.24 -0.10 40.24
N GLU A 49 -5.70 -0.62 39.11
CA GLU A 49 -4.91 -0.75 37.88
C GLU A 49 -4.56 0.65 37.37
N GLN A 50 -3.35 1.10 37.70
CA GLN A 50 -2.68 2.12 36.91
C GLN A 50 -2.52 1.54 35.51
N GLY A 51 -3.40 1.95 34.60
CA GLY A 51 -3.49 1.46 33.23
C GLY A 51 -2.21 1.67 32.44
N VAL A 52 -1.27 0.74 32.59
CA VAL A 52 -0.20 0.56 31.62
C VAL A 52 -0.81 -0.30 30.52
N SER A 53 -1.35 0.38 29.51
CA SER A 53 -1.78 -0.22 28.25
C SER A 53 -0.65 -1.09 27.71
N LEU A 54 -0.75 -2.42 27.88
CA LEU A 54 0.13 -3.36 27.21
C LEU A 54 0.02 -3.13 25.70
N PRO A 55 1.13 -2.95 24.98
CA PRO A 55 1.05 -2.66 23.57
C PRO A 55 0.49 -3.84 22.78
N SER A 56 -0.29 -3.50 21.76
CA SER A 56 -1.03 -4.45 20.94
C SER A 56 -0.12 -5.45 20.24
N PRO A 57 -0.45 -6.76 20.27
CA PRO A 57 0.18 -7.75 19.38
C PRO A 57 -0.13 -7.52 17.88
N ASP A 58 -1.15 -6.72 17.57
CA ASP A 58 -1.57 -6.37 16.20
C ASP A 58 -0.87 -5.10 15.68
N TYR A 59 0.08 -4.52 16.42
CA TYR A 59 0.84 -3.38 15.90
C TYR A 59 1.86 -3.81 14.86
N PRO A 60 1.85 -3.21 13.66
CA PRO A 60 2.77 -3.63 12.62
C PRO A 60 4.19 -3.18 12.94
N ASP A 61 5.17 -4.08 12.77
CA ASP A 61 6.58 -3.71 12.71
C ASP A 61 6.90 -2.88 11.45
N VAL A 62 6.17 -3.13 10.36
CA VAL A 62 6.30 -2.45 9.07
C VAL A 62 4.93 -1.99 8.58
N TYR A 63 4.81 -0.71 8.27
CA TYR A 63 3.60 -0.09 7.74
C TYR A 63 3.84 0.46 6.34
N VAL A 64 3.31 -0.25 5.33
CA VAL A 64 3.52 0.08 3.91
C VAL A 64 2.29 0.79 3.36
N VAL A 65 2.50 1.90 2.66
CA VAL A 65 1.44 2.60 1.93
C VAL A 65 1.87 2.82 0.50
N GLY A 66 1.07 2.28 -0.43
CA GLY A 66 1.31 2.39 -1.87
C GLY A 66 0.75 3.66 -2.49
N ASN A 67 0.89 3.76 -3.82
CA ASN A 67 0.34 4.85 -4.63
C ASN A 67 0.82 6.24 -4.18
N GLN A 68 2.03 6.33 -3.65
CA GLN A 68 2.63 7.60 -3.20
C GLN A 68 3.33 8.32 -4.35
N VAL A 69 3.63 9.61 -4.16
CA VAL A 69 4.33 10.44 -5.15
C VAL A 69 5.83 10.09 -5.27
N SER A 70 6.43 9.56 -4.20
CA SER A 70 7.85 9.23 -4.13
C SER A 70 8.10 8.13 -3.10
N ALA A 71 9.22 7.42 -3.27
CA ALA A 71 9.71 6.47 -2.28
C ALA A 71 10.25 7.23 -1.05
N ALA A 72 9.78 6.88 0.13
CA ALA A 72 10.26 7.44 1.39
C ALA A 72 10.03 6.44 2.52
N TRP A 73 10.87 6.48 3.56
CA TRP A 73 10.67 5.66 4.73
C TRP A 73 11.18 6.38 5.98
N ARG A 74 10.51 6.14 7.10
CA ARG A 74 10.91 6.64 8.43
C ARG A 74 10.29 5.77 9.50
N ARG A 75 10.81 5.87 10.72
CA ARG A 75 10.14 5.26 11.87
C ARG A 75 9.12 6.19 12.47
N ALA A 76 8.00 5.62 12.89
CA ALA A 76 6.94 6.33 13.58
C ALA A 76 7.38 6.74 14.99
N SER A 77 7.06 7.96 15.40
CA SER A 77 7.34 8.48 16.75
C SER A 77 6.26 8.02 17.75
N LEU A 78 6.09 6.70 17.87
CA LEU A 78 5.09 6.08 18.73
C LEU A 78 5.76 5.47 19.96
N SER A 79 6.05 6.33 20.94
CA SER A 79 6.68 5.95 22.21
C SER A 79 5.76 5.09 23.10
N ALA A 80 4.45 5.24 22.97
CA ALA A 80 3.47 4.58 23.84
C ALA A 80 3.17 3.12 23.46
N TRP A 81 3.62 2.63 22.30
CA TRP A 81 3.10 1.39 21.71
C TRP A 81 4.15 0.28 21.48
N SER A 82 5.40 0.44 21.92
CA SER A 82 6.40 -0.62 21.72
C SER A 82 6.79 -1.31 23.04
N LEU A 83 6.37 -2.57 23.22
CA LEU A 83 6.79 -3.47 24.30
C LEU A 83 8.31 -3.70 24.25
N ARG A 84 8.85 -3.77 23.03
CA ARG A 84 10.29 -3.85 22.77
C ARG A 84 11.01 -2.58 23.18
N ALA A 85 10.42 -1.40 23.02
CA ALA A 85 11.04 -0.14 23.40
C ALA A 85 11.13 0.07 24.91
N THR A 86 10.19 -0.47 25.71
CA THR A 86 10.25 -0.40 27.17
C THR A 86 11.32 -1.35 27.74
N ALA A 87 11.43 -2.57 27.19
CA ALA A 87 12.50 -3.52 27.54
C ALA A 87 13.89 -3.06 27.05
N ALA A 88 13.98 -2.53 25.83
CA ALA A 88 15.20 -1.99 25.23
C ALA A 88 15.70 -0.70 25.93
N ALA A 89 14.77 0.16 26.39
CA ALA A 89 15.10 1.34 27.19
C ALA A 89 15.62 0.96 28.58
N ALA A 90 15.09 -0.10 29.20
CA ALA A 90 15.64 -0.67 30.43
C ALA A 90 17.05 -1.28 30.22
N ALA A 91 17.34 -1.77 29.02
CA ALA A 91 18.63 -2.34 28.63
C ALA A 91 19.62 -1.33 28.02
N GLY A 92 19.32 -0.01 28.03
CA GLY A 92 20.22 1.04 27.52
C GLY A 92 20.45 1.03 26.00
N SER A 93 19.71 0.21 25.25
CA SER A 93 19.82 0.13 23.80
C SER A 93 19.02 1.24 23.11
N THR A 94 19.67 2.00 22.22
CA THR A 94 19.05 2.99 21.34
C THR A 94 18.38 2.30 20.14
N GLU A 95 17.54 1.30 20.41
CA GLU A 95 16.74 0.68 19.35
C GLU A 95 15.70 1.68 18.86
N PRO A 96 15.60 1.87 17.53
CA PRO A 96 14.77 2.91 16.99
C PRO A 96 13.28 2.53 17.13
N LYS A 97 12.53 3.38 17.85
CA LYS A 97 11.18 3.09 18.35
C LYS A 97 10.13 3.23 17.23
N GLY A 98 9.11 2.36 17.27
CA GLY A 98 7.93 2.43 16.39
C GLY A 98 8.04 1.68 15.06
N ALA A 99 6.91 1.59 14.36
CA ALA A 99 6.78 0.92 13.06
C ALA A 99 7.67 1.58 12.01
N LEU A 100 8.31 0.79 11.15
CA LEU A 100 8.93 1.28 9.93
C LEU A 100 7.83 1.61 8.92
N MET A 101 7.63 2.89 8.67
CA MET A 101 6.69 3.39 7.68
C MET A 101 7.38 3.49 6.32
N ILE A 102 6.76 2.92 5.28
CA ILE A 102 7.30 2.91 3.91
C ILE A 102 6.25 3.46 2.94
N SER A 103 6.58 4.58 2.31
CA SER A 103 5.86 5.13 1.16
C SER A 103 6.38 4.46 -0.11
N VAL A 104 5.52 3.72 -0.79
CA VAL A 104 5.83 3.07 -2.07
C VAL A 104 5.20 3.89 -3.19
N PRO A 105 5.99 4.35 -4.17
CA PRO A 105 5.49 5.19 -5.23
C PRO A 105 4.62 4.40 -6.23
N ARG A 106 3.87 5.13 -7.04
CA ARG A 106 3.15 4.57 -8.20
C ARG A 106 4.11 3.99 -9.24
N PHE A 107 4.18 2.66 -9.32
CA PHE A 107 5.09 1.97 -10.24
C PHE A 107 4.85 2.35 -11.71
N ASP A 108 3.59 2.48 -12.14
CA ASP A 108 3.21 2.85 -13.51
C ASP A 108 3.72 4.22 -13.97
N ARG A 109 4.11 5.09 -13.03
CA ARG A 109 4.62 6.43 -13.34
C ARG A 109 6.09 6.61 -13.01
N THR A 110 6.54 5.99 -11.92
CA THR A 110 7.90 6.20 -11.42
C THR A 110 8.85 5.08 -11.78
N TYR A 111 8.33 3.94 -12.26
CA TYR A 111 9.08 2.70 -12.50
C TYR A 111 9.99 2.35 -11.33
N THR A 112 9.50 2.57 -10.10
CA THR A 112 10.29 2.44 -8.87
C THR A 112 9.62 1.48 -7.91
N LEU A 113 10.38 0.49 -7.42
CA LEU A 113 10.02 -0.38 -6.30
C LEU A 113 10.84 -0.02 -5.07
N VAL A 114 10.40 -0.46 -3.89
CA VAL A 114 11.17 -0.35 -2.65
C VAL A 114 11.46 -1.76 -2.13
N LEU A 115 12.73 -2.13 -2.07
CA LEU A 115 13.19 -3.38 -1.45
C LEU A 115 13.40 -3.17 0.04
N LEU A 116 12.82 -4.05 0.85
CA LEU A 116 12.98 -4.06 2.30
C LEU A 116 13.84 -5.25 2.74
N GLU A 117 14.96 -4.98 3.38
CA GLU A 117 15.77 -5.98 4.05
C GLU A 117 15.18 -6.28 5.44
N LEU A 118 14.67 -7.50 5.65
CA LEU A 118 13.92 -7.86 6.86
C LEU A 118 14.77 -7.96 8.14
N GLN A 119 16.09 -8.13 8.01
CA GLN A 119 16.98 -8.23 9.18
C GLN A 119 17.32 -6.85 9.75
N THR A 120 17.65 -5.90 8.88
CA THR A 120 18.15 -4.57 9.27
C THR A 120 17.10 -3.47 9.15
N PHE A 121 15.94 -3.79 8.54
CA PHE A 121 14.91 -2.83 8.18
C PHE A 121 15.39 -1.73 7.24
N ARG A 122 16.42 -2.01 6.43
CA ARG A 122 16.91 -1.10 5.38
C ARG A 122 15.98 -1.13 4.18
N CYS A 123 15.68 0.06 3.66
CA CYS A 123 14.90 0.23 2.44
C CYS A 123 15.81 0.71 1.31
N LEU A 124 15.67 0.11 0.13
CA LEU A 124 16.40 0.47 -1.08
C LEU A 124 15.42 0.71 -2.23
N PRO A 125 15.34 1.93 -2.78
CA PRO A 125 14.55 2.18 -3.97
C PRO A 125 15.28 1.63 -5.20
N VAL A 126 14.57 0.86 -6.01
CA VAL A 126 15.07 0.32 -7.29
C VAL A 126 14.24 0.92 -8.41
N ARG A 127 14.88 1.70 -9.28
CA ARG A 127 14.25 2.30 -10.44
C ARG A 127 14.64 1.54 -11.71
N PHE A 128 13.65 1.23 -12.52
CA PHE A 128 13.83 0.64 -13.84
C PHE A 128 13.88 1.78 -14.87
N ASP A 129 14.87 1.73 -15.73
CA ASP A 129 14.92 2.57 -16.93
C ASP A 129 14.25 1.78 -18.06
N LEU A 130 13.26 2.40 -18.70
CA LEU A 130 12.51 1.80 -19.81
C LEU A 130 12.84 2.47 -21.15
N THR A 131 13.86 3.33 -21.20
CA THR A 131 14.21 4.07 -22.42
C THR A 131 14.50 3.15 -23.61
N ASP A 132 15.05 1.96 -23.36
CA ASP A 132 15.37 0.98 -24.41
C ASP A 132 14.10 0.24 -24.91
N LEU A 133 13.16 -0.06 -24.01
CA LEU A 133 11.88 -0.70 -24.33
C LEU A 133 10.94 0.22 -25.12
N ASP A 134 10.94 1.51 -24.79
CA ASP A 134 10.14 2.52 -25.50
C ASP A 134 10.62 2.72 -26.94
N GLN A 135 11.90 2.48 -27.24
CA GLN A 135 12.43 2.53 -28.60
C GLN A 135 11.99 1.33 -29.42
N GLU A 136 12.10 0.11 -28.88
CA GLU A 136 11.70 -1.13 -29.56
C GLU A 136 10.21 -1.10 -29.92
N MET A 137 9.33 -0.71 -28.99
CA MET A 137 7.89 -0.61 -29.27
C MET A 137 7.52 0.47 -30.32
N ARG A 138 8.34 1.52 -30.47
CA ARG A 138 8.12 2.54 -31.50
C ARG A 138 8.57 2.05 -32.87
N VAL A 139 9.68 1.33 -32.94
CA VAL A 139 10.17 0.73 -34.19
C VAL A 139 9.18 -0.30 -34.71
N GLU A 140 8.65 -1.18 -33.84
CA GLU A 140 7.61 -2.15 -34.23
C GLU A 140 6.34 -1.46 -34.76
N LYS A 141 5.95 -0.34 -34.15
CA LYS A 141 4.78 0.42 -34.59
C LYS A 141 5.00 1.13 -35.93
N GLU A 142 6.20 1.64 -36.17
CA GLU A 142 6.58 2.24 -37.46
C GLU A 142 6.72 1.20 -38.57
N GLU A 143 7.18 -0.02 -38.25
CA GLU A 143 7.23 -1.15 -39.21
C GLU A 143 5.82 -1.66 -39.57
N GLU A 144 4.89 -1.77 -38.61
CA GLU A 144 3.50 -2.14 -38.89
C GLU A 144 2.73 -1.07 -39.69
N GLU A 145 3.02 0.22 -39.48
CA GLU A 145 2.37 1.32 -40.19
C GLU A 145 2.97 1.53 -41.60
N GLY A 146 4.24 1.13 -41.80
CA GLY A 146 4.92 1.16 -43.10
C GLY A 146 4.48 0.05 -44.08
N ASP A 147 4.02 -1.09 -43.58
CA ASP A 147 3.58 -2.23 -44.41
C ASP A 147 2.10 -2.12 -44.85
N GLN A 148 1.31 -1.19 -44.27
CA GLN A 148 -0.11 -0.99 -44.60
C GLN A 148 -0.39 0.00 -45.76
N VAL A 149 0.62 0.50 -46.47
CA VAL A 149 0.45 1.54 -47.52
C VAL A 149 0.58 1.00 -48.96
N GLN A 150 0.55 -0.31 -49.21
CA GLN A 150 0.69 -0.82 -50.58
C GLN A 150 -0.32 -1.92 -50.99
N GLU A 151 -1.61 -1.59 -50.97
CA GLU A 151 -2.59 -2.22 -51.88
C GLU A 151 -3.47 -1.13 -52.51
N ASP A 152 -3.02 -0.57 -53.63
CA ASP A 152 -3.87 0.23 -54.52
C ASP A 152 -3.77 -0.35 -55.95
N GLY A 153 -4.91 -0.79 -56.51
CA GLY A 153 -5.11 -0.91 -57.96
C GLY A 153 -5.72 -2.22 -58.49
N GLY A 154 -7.03 -2.24 -58.71
CA GLY A 154 -7.68 -3.35 -59.43
C GLY A 154 -9.17 -3.23 -59.73
N THR A 155 -9.50 -2.46 -60.77
CA THR A 155 -10.73 -2.50 -61.59
C THR A 155 -12.08 -2.08 -61.00
N SER A 156 -12.47 -0.87 -61.42
CA SER A 156 -13.81 -0.45 -61.85
C SER A 156 -14.75 -1.60 -62.21
N MET A 157 -15.93 -1.60 -61.60
CA MET A 157 -17.12 -2.20 -62.17
C MET A 157 -18.34 -1.34 -61.81
N ASP A 158 -18.70 -0.47 -62.76
CA ASP A 158 -19.96 0.27 -62.75
C ASP A 158 -21.12 -0.73 -62.82
N CYS A 159 -22.02 -0.71 -61.83
CA CYS A 159 -23.29 -1.44 -61.88
C CYS A 159 -24.43 -0.63 -61.23
N ILE A 160 -25.05 0.19 -62.09
CA ILE A 160 -26.49 0.44 -62.23
C ILE A 160 -27.28 1.04 -61.05
N ASP A 161 -27.72 2.27 -61.31
CA ASP A 161 -28.83 2.98 -60.68
C ASP A 161 -30.14 2.17 -60.77
N SER A 162 -30.89 2.08 -59.68
CA SER A 162 -32.28 1.59 -59.70
C SER A 162 -33.09 2.40 -58.71
N SER A 163 -33.55 3.54 -59.20
CA SER A 163 -34.71 4.23 -58.67
C SER A 163 -35.99 3.41 -58.90
N VAL A 164 -36.95 3.61 -57.99
CA VAL A 164 -38.41 3.36 -58.12
C VAL A 164 -38.96 1.97 -57.71
N VAL A 165 -40.10 2.05 -56.99
CA VAL A 165 -41.05 1.06 -56.40
C VAL A 165 -40.71 0.62 -54.97
N GLU A 166 -41.54 0.82 -53.93
CA GLU A 166 -42.92 1.32 -53.77
C GLU A 166 -43.06 1.96 -52.37
#